data_AF-A0A963E080-F1
#
_entry.id   AF-A0A963E080-F1
#
_cell.length_a   1.000
_cell.length_b   1.000
_cell.length_c   1.000
_cell.angle_alpha   90.00
_cell.angle_beta   90.00
_cell.angle_gamma   90.00
#
_symmetry.space_group_name_H-M   'P 1'
#
loop_
_entity.id
_entity.type
_entity.pdbx_description
1 polymer ?
#
loop_
_entity_poly.entity_id
_entity_poly.type
_entity_poly.pdbx_seq_one_letter_code
_entity_poly.pdbx_strand_id
1 'polypeptide(L)'
;MNKASSVGIVTPKVARFDQPLSLRCGASLSSFELVYETYGELNSARSNAVLVCHALSGSHHVAGHYADDPDNIGWWDNLIGPGKPLDTDKFFVIGVNNLGSCYGSSGPLTSNPTTGRRWGADFPFVTVEDWVDSHARLADLLGIERFAAVVGGSLGGMQAMSWAIQHPARIGHAVVIASAPKLTAQNIAFNEVARQAILKDPDFHGGHYYEHAVVPARGLAQARMVGHITYLSDDSMDRKFGRRLRHGKPIYSYDVEFEVESYLRYQGEKFAGFFDANTYLLTTKALDYYDPAAAHGGDLTR
;
A
#
# COMPACT_ATOMS: atom_id res chain seq x y z
N MET A 1 0.01 -25.53 -1.37
CA MET A 1 -0.90 -24.84 -2.29
C MET A 1 -1.28 -25.81 -3.41
N ASN A 2 -2.56 -25.87 -3.79
CA ASN A 2 -2.97 -26.65 -4.95
C ASN A 2 -2.42 -25.93 -6.19
N LYS A 3 -1.45 -26.52 -6.91
CA LYS A 3 -0.83 -25.90 -8.10
C LYS A 3 -1.87 -25.51 -9.15
N ALA A 4 -3.02 -26.20 -9.18
CA ALA A 4 -4.13 -25.93 -10.08
C ALA A 4 -4.85 -24.58 -9.87
N SER A 5 -4.70 -23.94 -8.70
CA SER A 5 -5.37 -22.66 -8.38
C SER A 5 -4.43 -21.45 -8.36
N SER A 6 -3.18 -21.61 -8.80
CA SER A 6 -2.22 -20.50 -8.89
C SER A 6 -2.34 -19.80 -10.24
N VAL A 7 -2.15 -18.47 -10.26
CA VAL A 7 -1.99 -17.70 -11.51
C VAL A 7 -0.60 -17.89 -12.16
N GLY A 8 0.31 -18.60 -11.50
CA GLY A 8 1.64 -18.91 -12.02
C GLY A 8 2.61 -17.74 -11.95
N ILE A 9 3.50 -17.67 -12.95
CA ILE A 9 4.50 -16.61 -13.10
C ILE A 9 3.81 -15.34 -13.59
N VAL A 10 4.11 -14.21 -12.94
CA VAL A 10 3.57 -12.90 -13.31
C VAL A 10 4.73 -11.95 -13.58
N THR A 11 4.48 -10.92 -14.40
CA THR A 11 5.48 -9.90 -14.73
C THR A 11 4.85 -8.53 -14.61
N PRO A 12 5.46 -7.60 -13.86
CA PRO A 12 4.94 -6.25 -13.72
C PRO A 12 5.07 -5.49 -15.04
N LYS A 13 4.10 -4.63 -15.31
CA LYS A 13 4.03 -3.75 -16.46
C LYS A 13 4.14 -2.30 -15.98
N VAL A 14 4.70 -1.44 -16.83
CA VAL A 14 4.81 0.00 -16.57
C VAL A 14 3.91 0.74 -17.54
N ALA A 15 2.97 1.52 -17.00
CA ALA A 15 2.18 2.48 -17.76
C ALA A 15 2.74 3.88 -17.53
N ARG A 16 3.13 4.55 -18.62
CA ARG A 16 3.66 5.91 -18.58
C ARG A 16 2.62 6.91 -19.07
N PHE A 17 2.51 8.03 -18.36
CA PHE A 17 1.60 9.11 -18.65
C PHE A 17 2.40 10.42 -18.74
N ASP A 18 2.33 11.07 -19.90
CA ASP A 18 3.02 12.35 -20.15
C ASP A 18 2.06 13.55 -20.02
N GLN A 19 0.79 13.30 -19.67
CA GLN A 19 -0.17 14.35 -19.35
C GLN A 19 -0.09 14.70 -17.86
N PRO A 20 -0.04 15.99 -17.51
CA PRO A 20 0.07 16.39 -16.11
C PRO A 20 -1.07 15.84 -15.24
N LEU A 21 -0.75 15.39 -14.03
CA LEU A 21 -1.72 15.06 -12.98
C LEU A 21 -1.69 16.18 -11.93
N SER A 22 -2.78 16.92 -11.84
CA SER A 22 -2.98 17.90 -10.76
C SER A 22 -3.30 17.15 -9.48
N LEU A 23 -2.58 17.46 -8.40
CA LEU A 23 -2.74 16.81 -7.10
C LEU A 23 -3.59 17.67 -6.16
N ARG A 24 -4.29 17.05 -5.21
CA ARG A 24 -5.09 17.78 -4.21
C ARG A 24 -4.28 18.76 -3.37
N CYS A 25 -2.99 18.52 -3.17
CA CYS A 25 -2.10 19.43 -2.44
C CYS A 25 -1.71 20.69 -3.24
N GLY A 26 -2.21 20.87 -4.47
CA GLY A 26 -1.90 22.01 -5.36
C GLY A 26 -0.63 21.83 -6.21
N ALA A 27 0.13 20.75 -6.00
CA ALA A 27 1.25 20.39 -6.86
C ALA A 27 0.78 19.72 -8.16
N SER A 28 1.70 19.51 -9.09
CA SER A 28 1.43 18.76 -10.32
C SER A 28 2.59 17.83 -10.65
N LEU A 29 2.27 16.60 -11.03
CA LEU A 29 3.23 15.68 -11.67
C LEU A 29 3.12 15.87 -13.18
N SER A 30 4.13 16.45 -13.81
CA SER A 30 4.14 16.72 -15.26
C SER A 30 4.07 15.45 -16.10
N SER A 31 4.66 14.38 -15.60
CA SER A 31 4.55 13.01 -16.09
C SER A 31 4.70 12.05 -14.92
N PHE A 32 4.17 10.84 -15.05
CA PHE A 32 4.30 9.81 -14.04
C PHE A 32 4.19 8.41 -14.63
N GLU A 33 4.63 7.43 -13.87
CA GLU A 33 4.58 6.02 -14.20
C GLU A 33 3.80 5.26 -13.11
N LEU A 34 2.96 4.33 -13.54
CA LEU A 34 2.28 3.36 -12.68
C LEU A 34 2.77 1.96 -13.02
N VAL A 35 3.24 1.24 -12.00
CA VAL A 35 3.52 -0.19 -12.11
C VAL A 35 2.27 -0.97 -11.76
N TYR A 36 1.91 -1.95 -12.59
CA TYR A 36 0.73 -2.76 -12.41
C TYR A 36 0.93 -4.19 -12.89
N GLU A 37 0.10 -5.10 -12.40
CA GLU A 37 -0.01 -6.49 -12.85
C GLU A 37 -1.44 -6.81 -13.24
N THR A 38 -1.58 -7.86 -14.06
CA THR A 38 -2.87 -8.31 -14.58
C THR A 38 -2.96 -9.82 -14.50
N TYR A 39 -4.12 -10.34 -14.10
CA TYR A 39 -4.37 -11.77 -13.91
C TYR A 39 -5.70 -12.16 -14.58
N GLY A 40 -5.73 -13.28 -15.29
CA GLY A 40 -6.87 -13.67 -16.13
C GLY A 40 -6.93 -12.91 -17.46
N GLU A 41 -8.06 -13.00 -18.15
CA GLU A 41 -8.25 -12.44 -19.49
C GLU A 41 -9.39 -11.41 -19.54
N LEU A 42 -9.10 -10.24 -20.14
CA LEU A 42 -10.10 -9.21 -20.38
C LEU A 42 -11.02 -9.65 -21.52
N ASN A 43 -12.34 -9.72 -21.25
CA ASN A 43 -13.29 -10.14 -22.26
C ASN A 43 -13.47 -9.08 -23.37
N SER A 44 -14.06 -9.47 -24.50
CA SER A 44 -14.24 -8.59 -25.66
C SER A 44 -15.07 -7.33 -25.37
N ALA A 45 -16.01 -7.42 -24.43
CA ALA A 45 -16.82 -6.30 -23.95
C ALA A 45 -16.12 -5.43 -22.90
N ARG A 46 -14.91 -5.82 -22.47
CA ARG A 46 -14.11 -5.20 -21.39
C ARG A 46 -14.88 -5.00 -20.08
N SER A 47 -15.85 -5.87 -19.81
CA SER A 47 -16.83 -5.73 -18.72
C SER A 47 -16.48 -6.54 -17.48
N ASN A 48 -15.46 -7.42 -17.54
CA ASN A 48 -15.06 -8.30 -16.44
C ASN A 48 -13.81 -7.82 -15.68
N ALA A 49 -13.42 -6.56 -15.82
CA ALA A 49 -12.26 -6.01 -15.13
C ALA A 49 -12.53 -5.77 -13.64
N VAL A 50 -11.64 -6.22 -12.76
CA VAL A 50 -11.69 -5.97 -11.31
C VAL A 50 -10.40 -5.29 -10.86
N LEU A 51 -10.50 -4.12 -10.26
CA LEU A 51 -9.35 -3.41 -9.69
C LEU A 51 -9.16 -3.84 -8.23
N VAL A 52 -7.93 -4.24 -7.87
CA VAL A 52 -7.54 -4.52 -6.49
C VAL A 52 -6.63 -3.41 -5.97
N CYS A 53 -7.12 -2.68 -4.99
CA CYS A 53 -6.42 -1.60 -4.31
C CYS A 53 -5.67 -2.13 -3.09
N HIS A 54 -4.35 -1.92 -3.05
CA HIS A 54 -3.50 -2.43 -1.96
C HIS A 54 -3.61 -1.58 -0.68
N ALA A 55 -3.32 -2.22 0.46
CA ALA A 55 -3.21 -1.55 1.76
C ALA A 55 -1.84 -0.86 1.95
N LEU A 56 -1.54 -0.34 3.15
CA LEU A 56 -0.35 0.48 3.45
C LEU A 56 0.97 -0.08 2.88
N SER A 57 1.24 -1.36 3.12
CA SER A 57 2.51 -2.00 2.75
C SER A 57 2.42 -2.92 1.52
N GLY A 58 1.23 -3.01 0.91
CA GLY A 58 1.02 -3.83 -0.28
C GLY A 58 1.57 -3.15 -1.55
N SER A 59 1.48 -3.85 -2.67
CA SER A 59 1.97 -3.40 -3.97
C SER A 59 1.05 -3.87 -5.09
N HIS A 60 1.45 -3.65 -6.34
CA HIS A 60 0.81 -4.23 -7.53
C HIS A 60 0.85 -5.77 -7.55
N HIS A 61 1.74 -6.41 -6.77
CA HIS A 61 1.93 -7.86 -6.78
C HIS A 61 0.90 -8.58 -5.90
N VAL A 62 -0.30 -8.76 -6.42
CA VAL A 62 -1.46 -9.27 -5.67
C VAL A 62 -1.50 -10.79 -5.62
N ALA A 63 -1.06 -11.48 -6.68
CA ALA A 63 -1.10 -12.95 -6.78
C ALA A 63 0.05 -13.50 -7.63
N GLY A 64 0.28 -14.82 -7.56
CA GLY A 64 1.33 -15.47 -8.32
C GLY A 64 2.71 -15.32 -7.68
N HIS A 65 3.74 -15.49 -8.51
CA HIS A 65 5.15 -15.33 -8.13
C HIS A 65 5.97 -14.79 -9.30
N TYR A 66 7.18 -14.31 -9.01
CA TYR A 66 8.13 -13.92 -10.05
C TYR A 66 8.99 -15.10 -10.51
N ALA A 67 9.43 -15.06 -11.76
CA ALA A 67 10.23 -16.14 -12.35
C ALA A 67 11.60 -16.29 -11.67
N ASP A 68 12.19 -15.17 -11.26
CA ASP A 68 13.48 -15.06 -10.59
C ASP A 68 13.39 -15.09 -9.05
N ASP A 69 12.18 -14.99 -8.50
CA ASP A 69 11.92 -15.10 -7.07
C ASP A 69 10.62 -15.89 -6.80
N PRO A 70 10.65 -17.23 -6.89
CA PRO A 70 9.46 -18.07 -6.71
C PRO A 70 8.85 -18.03 -5.31
N ASP A 71 9.59 -17.55 -4.31
CA ASP A 71 9.11 -17.41 -2.92
C ASP A 71 8.43 -16.06 -2.68
N ASN A 72 8.55 -15.12 -3.62
CA ASN A 72 7.81 -13.86 -3.62
C ASN A 72 6.38 -14.11 -4.08
N ILE A 73 5.54 -14.54 -3.14
CA ILE A 73 4.12 -14.80 -3.39
C ILE A 73 3.30 -13.53 -3.19
N GLY A 74 2.40 -13.25 -4.14
CA GLY A 74 1.49 -12.11 -4.06
C GLY A 74 0.69 -12.05 -2.76
N TRP A 75 0.47 -10.84 -2.25
CA TRP A 75 -0.05 -10.61 -0.88
C TRP A 75 -1.51 -11.05 -0.66
N TRP A 76 -2.22 -11.37 -1.74
CA TRP A 76 -3.57 -11.94 -1.74
C TRP A 76 -3.67 -13.18 -2.64
N ASP A 77 -2.57 -13.91 -2.86
CA ASP A 77 -2.59 -15.11 -3.71
C ASP A 77 -3.66 -16.10 -3.25
N ASN A 78 -3.87 -16.31 -1.95
CA ASN A 78 -4.90 -17.20 -1.44
C ASN A 78 -6.34 -16.82 -1.85
N LEU A 79 -6.59 -15.59 -2.27
CA LEU A 79 -7.90 -15.07 -2.69
C LEU A 79 -8.04 -14.94 -4.22
N ILE A 80 -6.95 -14.87 -4.97
CA ILE A 80 -6.95 -14.55 -6.40
C ILE A 80 -6.30 -15.68 -7.21
N GLY A 81 -7.03 -16.15 -8.22
CA GLY A 81 -6.58 -17.18 -9.16
C GLY A 81 -7.70 -18.11 -9.63
N PRO A 82 -7.38 -19.14 -10.44
CA PRO A 82 -8.38 -20.03 -11.00
C PRO A 82 -9.21 -20.72 -9.89
N GLY A 83 -10.53 -20.50 -9.92
CA GLY A 83 -11.48 -21.05 -8.96
C GLY A 83 -11.38 -20.51 -7.52
N LYS A 84 -10.55 -19.50 -7.25
CA LYS A 84 -10.46 -18.81 -5.95
C LYS A 84 -11.58 -17.77 -5.80
N PRO A 85 -11.79 -17.16 -4.60
CA PRO A 85 -12.87 -16.19 -4.38
C PRO A 85 -12.93 -15.05 -5.40
N LEU A 86 -11.79 -14.50 -5.81
CA LEU A 86 -11.67 -13.64 -6.99
C LEU A 86 -11.09 -14.47 -8.13
N ASP A 87 -12.01 -15.07 -8.88
CA ASP A 87 -11.75 -16.11 -9.87
C ASP A 87 -11.20 -15.54 -11.19
N THR A 88 -9.93 -15.82 -11.49
CA THR A 88 -9.29 -15.35 -12.73
C THR A 88 -9.72 -16.10 -13.98
N ASP A 89 -10.49 -17.19 -13.85
CA ASP A 89 -11.15 -17.83 -15.00
C ASP A 89 -12.36 -17.01 -15.49
N LYS A 90 -12.80 -16.03 -14.69
CA LYS A 90 -13.98 -15.19 -14.97
C LYS A 90 -13.65 -13.71 -15.06
N PHE A 91 -12.76 -13.23 -14.20
CA PHE A 91 -12.42 -11.82 -14.07
C PHE A 91 -11.01 -11.52 -14.55
N PHE A 92 -10.86 -10.35 -15.17
CA PHE A 92 -9.57 -9.74 -15.46
C PHE A 92 -9.17 -8.86 -14.27
N VAL A 93 -8.30 -9.37 -13.42
CA VAL A 93 -7.91 -8.69 -12.18
C VAL A 93 -6.71 -7.80 -12.44
N ILE A 94 -6.73 -6.57 -11.91
CA ILE A 94 -5.63 -5.60 -12.02
C ILE A 94 -5.15 -5.23 -10.62
N GLY A 95 -3.87 -5.43 -10.36
CA GLY A 95 -3.17 -4.87 -9.21
C GLY A 95 -2.35 -3.67 -9.65
N VAL A 96 -2.57 -2.50 -9.05
CA VAL A 96 -1.83 -1.28 -9.38
C VAL A 96 -1.09 -0.78 -8.14
N ASN A 97 0.14 -0.32 -8.32
CA ASN A 97 0.92 0.27 -7.26
C ASN A 97 0.74 1.79 -7.25
N ASN A 98 0.40 2.33 -6.09
CA ASN A 98 0.03 3.73 -5.94
C ASN A 98 1.21 4.68 -6.21
N LEU A 99 0.91 5.92 -6.64
CA LEU A 99 1.89 7.01 -6.65
C LEU A 99 2.43 7.26 -5.24
N GLY A 100 3.72 7.55 -5.10
CA GLY A 100 4.39 7.70 -3.81
C GLY A 100 4.85 6.38 -3.17
N SER A 101 4.52 5.23 -3.77
CA SER A 101 4.97 3.91 -3.31
C SER A 101 6.43 3.62 -3.64
N CYS A 102 7.02 2.66 -2.95
CA CYS A 102 8.38 2.17 -3.14
C CYS A 102 8.49 0.97 -4.09
N TYR A 103 7.37 0.49 -4.66
CA TYR A 103 7.35 -0.67 -5.56
C TYR A 103 7.26 -0.28 -7.05
N GLY A 104 8.01 0.75 -7.45
CA GLY A 104 8.30 1.09 -8.85
C GLY A 104 7.47 2.21 -9.47
N SER A 105 6.21 2.41 -9.07
CA SER A 105 5.43 3.59 -9.52
C SER A 105 6.13 4.89 -9.08
N SER A 106 5.88 6.00 -9.79
CA SER A 106 6.52 7.28 -9.46
C SER A 106 6.33 7.63 -7.98
N GLY A 107 7.44 7.87 -7.30
CA GLY A 107 7.50 8.02 -5.85
C GLY A 107 8.86 8.48 -5.36
N PRO A 108 9.10 8.51 -4.04
CA PRO A 108 10.36 8.98 -3.46
C PRO A 108 11.63 8.29 -3.99
N LEU A 109 11.53 7.00 -4.31
CA LEU A 109 12.66 6.21 -4.82
C LEU A 109 12.95 6.44 -6.31
N THR A 110 12.00 7.00 -7.07
CA THR A 110 12.17 7.19 -8.53
C THR A 110 12.92 8.48 -8.83
N SER A 111 13.47 8.59 -10.04
CA SER A 111 14.13 9.82 -10.49
C SER A 111 13.13 10.95 -10.70
N ASN A 112 13.50 12.15 -10.25
CA ASN A 112 12.82 13.40 -10.53
C ASN A 112 13.23 13.87 -11.93
N PRO A 113 12.29 14.01 -12.88
CA PRO A 113 12.61 14.38 -14.26
C PRO A 113 13.19 15.80 -14.40
N THR A 114 12.92 16.69 -13.43
CA THR A 114 13.41 18.07 -13.44
C THR A 114 14.86 18.16 -12.96
N THR A 115 15.25 17.36 -11.96
CA THR A 115 16.57 17.47 -11.31
C THR A 115 17.53 16.34 -11.69
N GLY A 116 17.03 15.23 -12.24
CA GLY A 116 17.79 14.01 -12.50
C GLY A 116 18.18 13.21 -11.26
N ARG A 117 17.90 13.72 -10.05
CA ARG A 117 18.14 13.03 -8.76
C ARG A 117 16.91 12.26 -8.33
N ARG A 118 17.04 11.36 -7.34
CA ARG A 118 15.85 10.75 -6.71
C ARG A 118 14.96 11.84 -6.11
N TRP A 119 13.65 11.62 -6.12
CA TRP A 119 12.71 12.56 -5.50
C TRP A 119 12.95 12.73 -3.99
N GLY A 120 13.11 11.65 -3.23
CA GLY A 120 13.20 11.75 -1.76
C GLY A 120 12.00 12.48 -1.16
N ALA A 121 12.27 13.37 -0.22
CA ALA A 121 11.25 14.23 0.40
C ALA A 121 10.62 15.25 -0.57
N ASP A 122 11.21 15.49 -1.75
CA ASP A 122 10.64 16.42 -2.73
C ASP A 122 9.44 15.84 -3.48
N PHE A 123 9.17 14.53 -3.37
CA PHE A 123 7.98 13.94 -3.98
C PHE A 123 6.73 14.60 -3.36
N PRO A 124 5.80 15.12 -4.16
CA PRO A 124 4.65 15.84 -3.62
C PRO A 124 3.77 14.93 -2.76
N PHE A 125 3.07 15.52 -1.78
CA PHE A 125 2.01 14.81 -1.07
C PHE A 125 0.95 14.33 -2.07
N VAL A 126 0.48 13.11 -1.85
CA VAL A 126 -0.59 12.48 -2.61
C VAL A 126 -1.69 12.06 -1.65
N THR A 127 -2.92 12.09 -2.13
CA THR A 127 -4.13 11.69 -1.41
C THR A 127 -4.72 10.41 -2.00
N VAL A 128 -5.69 9.83 -1.31
CA VAL A 128 -6.43 8.67 -1.83
C VAL A 128 -7.14 9.04 -3.14
N GLU A 129 -7.61 10.28 -3.23
CA GLU A 129 -8.27 10.85 -4.39
C GLU A 129 -7.33 10.92 -5.59
N ASP A 130 -6.09 11.40 -5.38
CA ASP A 130 -5.07 11.45 -6.43
C ASP A 130 -4.72 10.06 -6.97
N TRP A 131 -4.68 9.05 -6.10
CA TRP A 131 -4.48 7.65 -6.53
C TRP A 131 -5.62 7.17 -7.41
N VAL A 132 -6.87 7.40 -7.01
CA VAL A 132 -8.04 7.03 -7.80
C VAL A 132 -8.03 7.72 -9.17
N ASP A 133 -7.68 9.00 -9.23
CA ASP A 133 -7.57 9.73 -10.51
C ASP A 133 -6.44 9.17 -11.40
N SER A 134 -5.31 8.76 -10.81
CA SER A 134 -4.24 8.08 -11.55
C SER A 134 -4.66 6.69 -12.04
N HIS A 135 -5.42 5.93 -11.25
CA HIS A 135 -5.95 4.62 -11.61
C HIS A 135 -7.00 4.72 -12.72
N ALA A 136 -7.79 5.79 -12.75
CA ALA A 136 -8.72 6.06 -13.85
C ALA A 136 -8.01 6.23 -15.19
N ARG A 137 -6.84 6.90 -15.21
CA ARG A 137 -6.02 6.99 -16.43
C ARG A 137 -5.44 5.65 -16.85
N LEU A 138 -5.08 4.79 -15.90
CA LEU A 138 -4.69 3.41 -16.20
C LEU A 138 -5.87 2.61 -16.78
N ALA A 139 -7.07 2.80 -16.24
CA ALA A 139 -8.28 2.18 -16.79
C ALA A 139 -8.51 2.63 -18.24
N ASP A 140 -8.37 3.93 -18.54
CA ASP A 140 -8.50 4.48 -19.89
C ASP A 140 -7.46 3.87 -20.85
N LEU A 141 -6.20 3.78 -20.43
CA LEU A 141 -5.12 3.16 -21.20
C LEU A 141 -5.43 1.68 -21.52
N LEU A 142 -6.02 0.96 -20.56
CA LEU A 142 -6.45 -0.43 -20.72
C LEU A 142 -7.81 -0.56 -21.42
N GLY A 143 -8.44 0.55 -21.85
CA GLY A 143 -9.74 0.59 -22.49
C GLY A 143 -10.90 0.11 -21.61
N ILE A 144 -10.78 0.22 -20.29
CA ILE A 144 -11.79 -0.19 -19.32
C ILE A 144 -12.62 1.05 -18.95
N GLU A 145 -13.81 1.16 -19.54
CA GLU A 145 -14.73 2.25 -19.23
C GLU A 145 -15.33 2.09 -17.83
N ARG A 146 -15.69 0.86 -17.47
CA ARG A 146 -16.31 0.51 -16.19
C ARG A 146 -15.75 -0.78 -15.61
N PHE A 147 -15.23 -0.72 -14.39
CA PHE A 147 -14.85 -1.92 -13.64
C PHE A 147 -16.09 -2.70 -13.21
N ALA A 148 -16.05 -4.02 -13.28
CA ALA A 148 -17.03 -4.90 -12.64
C ALA A 148 -17.06 -4.65 -11.13
N ALA A 149 -15.88 -4.56 -10.51
CA ALA A 149 -15.73 -4.19 -9.12
C ALA A 149 -14.39 -3.50 -8.85
N VAL A 150 -14.36 -2.67 -7.81
CA VAL A 150 -13.14 -2.21 -7.15
C VAL A 150 -13.12 -2.78 -5.75
N VAL A 151 -12.02 -3.45 -5.38
CA VAL A 151 -11.90 -4.22 -4.14
C VAL A 151 -10.69 -3.75 -3.36
N GLY A 152 -10.83 -3.56 -2.05
CA GLY A 152 -9.68 -3.25 -1.21
C GLY A 152 -9.95 -3.36 0.28
N GLY A 153 -8.88 -3.69 1.01
CA GLY A 153 -8.87 -3.77 2.47
C GLY A 153 -8.13 -2.60 3.11
N SER A 154 -8.54 -2.12 4.29
CA SER A 154 -7.86 -1.03 5.00
C SER A 154 -7.73 0.22 4.11
N LEU A 155 -6.51 0.72 3.87
CA LEU A 155 -6.24 1.81 2.92
C LEU A 155 -6.71 1.48 1.49
N GLY A 156 -6.66 0.21 1.08
CA GLY A 156 -7.25 -0.24 -0.18
C GLY A 156 -8.77 -0.04 -0.21
N GLY A 157 -9.43 -0.21 0.93
CA GLY A 157 -10.87 0.03 1.06
C GLY A 157 -11.23 1.53 0.97
N MET A 158 -10.34 2.42 1.43
CA MET A 158 -10.52 3.86 1.24
C MET A 158 -10.43 4.24 -0.24
N GLN A 159 -9.51 3.62 -0.99
CA GLN A 159 -9.44 3.80 -2.45
C GLN A 159 -10.72 3.28 -3.14
N ALA A 160 -11.24 2.11 -2.74
CA ALA A 160 -12.48 1.57 -3.29
C ALA A 160 -13.70 2.48 -2.99
N MET A 161 -13.76 3.05 -1.78
CA MET A 161 -14.79 4.03 -1.41
C MET A 161 -14.64 5.32 -2.21
N SER A 162 -13.43 5.83 -2.37
CA SER A 162 -13.12 7.01 -3.17
C SER A 162 -13.48 6.83 -4.65
N TRP A 163 -13.28 5.63 -5.22
CA TRP A 163 -13.77 5.26 -6.56
C TRP A 163 -15.28 5.41 -6.68
N ALA A 164 -16.03 4.93 -5.68
CA ALA A 164 -17.49 5.01 -5.68
C ALA A 164 -18.01 6.45 -5.59
N ILE A 165 -17.23 7.36 -5.01
CA ILE A 165 -17.59 8.77 -4.84
C ILE A 165 -17.17 9.60 -6.07
N GLN A 166 -15.92 9.45 -6.52
CA GLN A 166 -15.36 10.29 -7.59
C GLN A 166 -15.79 9.83 -8.98
N HIS A 167 -15.93 8.52 -9.20
CA HIS A 167 -16.22 7.95 -10.52
C HIS A 167 -17.37 6.91 -10.45
N PRO A 168 -18.56 7.27 -9.91
CA PRO A 168 -19.65 6.32 -9.63
C PRO A 168 -20.14 5.58 -10.88
N ALA A 169 -20.11 6.23 -12.04
CA ALA A 169 -20.50 5.62 -13.31
C ALA A 169 -19.49 4.58 -13.84
N ARG A 170 -18.25 4.61 -13.35
CA ARG A 170 -17.13 3.77 -13.82
C ARG A 170 -16.90 2.54 -12.97
N ILE A 171 -17.78 2.24 -12.01
CA ILE A 171 -17.71 1.00 -11.24
C ILE A 171 -19.07 0.28 -11.19
N GLY A 172 -19.03 -1.04 -11.13
CA GLY A 172 -20.17 -1.91 -10.86
C GLY A 172 -20.45 -2.04 -9.39
N HIS A 173 -19.41 -2.38 -8.64
CA HIS A 173 -19.44 -2.63 -7.21
C HIS A 173 -18.19 -2.08 -6.53
N ALA A 174 -18.34 -1.64 -5.28
CA ALA A 174 -17.22 -1.35 -4.39
C ALA A 174 -17.24 -2.38 -3.24
N VAL A 175 -16.13 -3.09 -3.05
CA VAL A 175 -15.95 -4.06 -1.96
C VAL A 175 -14.95 -3.47 -0.97
N VAL A 176 -15.48 -2.91 0.11
CA VAL A 176 -14.73 -2.18 1.13
C VAL A 176 -14.57 -3.06 2.38
N ILE A 177 -13.35 -3.51 2.68
CA ILE A 177 -13.07 -4.47 3.75
C ILE A 177 -12.24 -3.81 4.85
N ALA A 178 -12.65 -3.92 6.12
CA ALA A 178 -11.89 -3.44 7.28
C ALA A 178 -11.33 -2.02 7.10
N SER A 179 -12.19 -1.10 6.63
CA SER A 179 -11.84 0.28 6.29
C SER A 179 -12.89 1.23 6.86
N ALA A 180 -12.60 2.52 6.82
CA ALA A 180 -13.46 3.58 7.32
C ALA A 180 -13.36 4.80 6.39
N PRO A 181 -14.42 5.63 6.32
CA PRO A 181 -14.38 6.87 5.55
C PRO A 181 -13.36 7.87 6.10
N LYS A 182 -12.98 7.76 7.39
CA LYS A 182 -11.89 8.52 7.98
C LYS A 182 -11.29 7.83 9.18
N LEU A 183 -10.08 8.22 9.52
CA LEU A 183 -9.41 7.72 10.72
C LEU A 183 -9.95 8.37 12.01
N THR A 184 -9.91 7.59 13.09
CA THR A 184 -10.13 8.12 14.44
C THR A 184 -8.91 8.89 14.92
N ALA A 185 -9.08 9.73 15.95
CA ALA A 185 -7.97 10.42 16.61
C ALA A 185 -6.88 9.44 17.10
N GLN A 186 -7.26 8.26 17.58
CA GLN A 186 -6.32 7.25 18.03
C GLN A 186 -5.49 6.68 16.87
N ASN A 187 -6.10 6.42 15.71
CA ASN A 187 -5.35 5.96 14.53
C ASN A 187 -4.34 7.01 14.06
N ILE A 188 -4.75 8.29 14.03
CA ILE A 188 -3.87 9.41 13.69
C ILE A 188 -2.70 9.50 14.68
N ALA A 189 -2.95 9.31 15.98
CA ALA A 189 -1.90 9.31 17.00
C ALA A 189 -0.86 8.20 16.80
N PHE A 190 -1.29 6.98 16.46
CA PHE A 190 -0.36 5.89 16.13
C PHE A 190 0.50 6.22 14.91
N ASN A 191 -0.12 6.75 13.85
CA ASN A 191 0.61 7.18 12.65
C ASN A 191 1.61 8.29 12.98
N GLU A 192 1.25 9.24 13.83
CA GLU A 192 2.14 10.33 14.23
C GLU A 192 3.36 9.84 15.00
N VAL A 193 3.17 8.94 15.99
CA VAL A 193 4.30 8.35 16.72
C VAL A 193 5.24 7.60 15.76
N ALA A 194 4.68 6.84 14.82
CA ALA A 194 5.47 6.14 13.81
C ALA A 194 6.25 7.10 12.90
N ARG A 195 5.63 8.20 12.44
CA ARG A 195 6.33 9.23 11.66
C ARG A 195 7.44 9.91 12.45
N GLN A 196 7.19 10.25 13.71
CA GLN A 196 8.20 10.89 14.56
C GLN A 196 9.42 9.98 14.80
N ALA A 197 9.24 8.67 14.86
CA ALA A 197 10.36 7.73 14.94
C ALA A 197 11.25 7.82 13.69
N ILE A 198 10.66 7.88 12.50
CA ILE A 198 11.38 8.05 11.22
C ILE A 198 12.06 9.42 11.15
N LEU A 199 11.31 10.50 11.41
CA LEU A 199 11.79 11.88 11.25
C LEU A 199 12.96 12.22 12.19
N LYS A 200 13.07 11.54 13.34
CA LYS A 200 14.14 11.72 14.33
C LYS A 200 15.28 10.74 14.16
N ASP A 201 15.20 9.81 13.21
CA ASP A 201 16.31 8.93 12.91
C ASP A 201 17.51 9.76 12.39
N PRO A 202 18.71 9.64 12.98
CA PRO A 202 19.89 10.37 12.51
C PRO A 202 20.19 10.15 11.02
N ASP A 203 19.85 8.97 10.49
CA ASP A 203 20.06 8.60 9.10
C ASP A 203 18.90 9.07 8.19
N PHE A 204 17.93 9.85 8.69
CA PHE A 204 16.82 10.37 7.87
C PHE A 204 17.25 11.50 6.93
N HIS A 205 18.23 12.34 7.31
CA HIS A 205 18.75 13.42 6.46
C HIS A 205 17.67 14.27 5.76
N GLY A 206 16.61 14.63 6.49
CA GLY A 206 15.48 15.40 5.94
C GLY A 206 14.72 14.71 4.80
N GLY A 207 14.85 13.38 4.67
CA GLY A 207 14.26 12.57 3.60
C GLY A 207 15.13 12.47 2.33
N HIS A 208 16.36 12.99 2.35
CA HIS A 208 17.35 12.86 1.27
C HIS A 208 18.46 11.83 1.58
N TYR A 209 18.17 10.85 2.45
CA TYR A 209 19.11 9.82 2.91
C TYR A 209 19.74 8.97 1.79
N TYR A 210 19.12 8.91 0.61
CA TYR A 210 19.71 8.25 -0.56
C TYR A 210 21.04 8.87 -0.99
N GLU A 211 21.19 10.19 -0.85
CA GLU A 211 22.43 10.91 -1.21
C GLU A 211 23.58 10.59 -0.24
N HIS A 212 23.24 10.08 0.94
CA HIS A 212 24.15 9.69 1.99
C HIS A 212 24.43 8.18 2.02
N ALA A 213 23.82 7.40 1.11
CA ALA A 213 23.89 5.94 1.08
C ALA A 213 23.52 5.25 2.41
N VAL A 214 22.58 5.86 3.16
CA VAL A 214 22.03 5.31 4.40
C VAL A 214 20.52 5.17 4.29
N VAL A 215 19.92 4.47 5.26
CA VAL A 215 18.47 4.35 5.43
C VAL A 215 18.12 4.58 6.91
N PRO A 216 17.01 5.28 7.23
CA PRO A 216 16.56 5.50 8.61
C PRO A 216 15.91 4.22 9.18
N ALA A 217 16.68 3.15 9.24
CA ALA A 217 16.20 1.81 9.56
C ALA A 217 15.67 1.69 10.98
N ARG A 218 16.22 2.46 11.94
CA ARG A 218 15.82 2.38 13.35
C ARG A 218 14.43 2.98 13.52
N GLY A 219 14.23 4.17 12.97
CA GLY A 219 12.96 4.86 12.96
C GLY A 219 11.89 4.08 12.20
N LEU A 220 12.22 3.53 11.03
CA LEU A 220 11.28 2.74 10.24
C LEU A 220 10.92 1.41 10.90
N ALA A 221 11.87 0.73 11.54
CA ALA A 221 11.60 -0.48 12.31
C ALA A 221 10.65 -0.19 13.48
N GLN A 222 10.87 0.90 14.23
CA GLN A 222 9.98 1.33 15.31
C GLN A 222 8.59 1.70 14.80
N ALA A 223 8.50 2.42 13.68
CA ALA A 223 7.24 2.73 13.00
C ALA A 223 6.47 1.44 12.67
N ARG A 224 7.16 0.43 12.13
CA ARG A 224 6.56 -0.87 11.82
C ARG A 224 6.14 -1.66 13.05
N MET A 225 6.87 -1.57 14.16
CA MET A 225 6.49 -2.20 15.42
C MET A 225 5.17 -1.63 15.94
N VAL A 226 5.02 -0.31 15.94
CA VAL A 226 3.75 0.36 16.31
C VAL A 226 2.61 -0.13 15.42
N GLY A 227 2.81 -0.14 14.10
CA GLY A 227 1.82 -0.65 13.16
C GLY A 227 1.41 -2.11 13.45
N HIS A 228 2.39 -3.01 13.64
CA HIS A 228 2.11 -4.43 13.91
C HIS A 228 1.28 -4.67 15.16
N ILE A 229 1.50 -3.89 16.23
CA ILE A 229 0.71 -3.99 17.45
C ILE A 229 -0.76 -3.73 17.14
N THR A 230 -1.06 -2.75 16.28
CA THR A 230 -2.44 -2.40 15.92
C THR A 230 -3.14 -3.37 14.96
N TYR A 231 -2.41 -4.30 14.34
CA TYR A 231 -2.97 -5.21 13.33
C TYR A 231 -3.39 -6.57 13.90
N LEU A 232 -2.95 -6.88 15.12
CA LEU A 232 -3.22 -8.15 15.79
C LEU A 232 -4.22 -7.92 16.92
N SER A 233 -5.13 -8.87 17.14
CA SER A 233 -6.03 -8.81 18.29
C SER A 233 -5.29 -9.21 19.57
N ASP A 234 -5.76 -8.68 20.70
CA ASP A 234 -5.24 -9.01 22.03
C ASP A 234 -5.25 -10.53 22.28
N ASP A 235 -6.36 -11.22 21.97
CA ASP A 235 -6.48 -12.68 22.09
C ASP A 235 -5.44 -13.44 21.25
N SER A 236 -5.11 -12.93 20.06
CA SER A 236 -4.11 -13.55 19.18
C SER A 236 -2.71 -13.35 19.75
N MET A 237 -2.42 -12.16 20.26
CA MET A 237 -1.15 -11.83 20.92
C MET A 237 -0.94 -12.66 22.19
N ASP A 238 -1.97 -12.79 23.03
CA ASP A 238 -1.89 -13.58 24.26
C ASP A 238 -1.71 -15.08 23.96
N ARG A 239 -2.51 -15.63 23.03
CA ARG A 239 -2.35 -17.03 22.60
C ARG A 239 -0.97 -17.29 21.99
N LYS A 240 -0.51 -16.38 21.11
CA LYS A 240 0.73 -16.57 20.37
C LYS A 240 1.97 -16.31 21.21
N PHE A 241 1.94 -15.43 22.21
CA PHE A 241 3.13 -15.04 22.98
C PHE A 241 2.89 -15.07 24.49
N GLY A 242 1.76 -14.54 24.95
CA GLY A 242 1.46 -14.35 26.36
C GLY A 242 2.61 -13.61 27.05
N ARG A 243 3.00 -14.08 28.24
CA ARG A 243 4.15 -13.56 29.00
C ARG A 243 5.39 -14.46 28.90
N ARG A 244 5.53 -15.24 27.82
CA ARG A 244 6.64 -16.21 27.71
C ARG A 244 7.99 -15.53 27.53
N LEU A 245 8.93 -15.95 28.37
CA LEU A 245 10.32 -15.52 28.35
C LEU A 245 11.11 -16.38 27.37
N ARG A 246 11.97 -15.76 26.57
CA ARG A 246 12.81 -16.42 25.56
C ARG A 246 13.84 -17.38 26.17
N HIS A 247 14.41 -16.98 27.31
CA HIS A 247 15.43 -17.75 28.03
C HIS A 247 14.90 -18.44 29.30
N GLY A 248 13.57 -18.47 29.49
CA GLY A 248 12.91 -19.12 30.62
C GLY A 248 13.09 -18.43 31.99
N LYS A 249 13.89 -17.37 32.09
CA LYS A 249 14.10 -16.59 33.32
C LYS A 249 14.31 -15.10 32.99
N PRO A 250 13.90 -14.16 33.85
CA PRO A 250 14.20 -12.74 33.69
C PRO A 250 15.71 -12.50 33.74
N ILE A 251 16.20 -11.63 32.85
CA ILE A 251 17.62 -11.27 32.76
C ILE A 251 17.86 -9.86 33.33
N TYR A 252 16.80 -9.05 33.43
CA TYR A 252 16.80 -7.67 33.94
C TYR A 252 17.71 -6.73 33.14
N SER A 253 17.44 -6.65 31.84
CA SER A 253 18.17 -5.84 30.86
C SER A 253 17.21 -5.14 29.89
N TYR A 254 17.74 -4.29 29.00
CA TYR A 254 16.98 -3.72 27.88
C TYR A 254 17.06 -4.59 26.60
N ASP A 255 17.72 -5.75 26.69
CA ASP A 255 17.75 -6.73 25.60
C ASP A 255 16.42 -7.50 25.49
N VAL A 256 16.31 -8.37 24.49
CA VAL A 256 15.10 -9.17 24.27
C VAL A 256 14.94 -10.20 25.38
N GLU A 257 13.87 -10.07 26.16
CA GLU A 257 13.53 -11.02 27.22
C GLU A 257 12.24 -11.79 26.92
N PHE A 258 11.25 -11.15 26.31
CA PHE A 258 9.98 -11.77 25.95
C PHE A 258 9.94 -12.19 24.47
N GLU A 259 9.22 -13.27 24.19
CA GLU A 259 8.99 -13.74 22.81
C GLU A 259 8.34 -12.66 21.92
N VAL A 260 7.44 -11.86 22.48
CA VAL A 260 6.79 -10.75 21.77
C VAL A 260 7.78 -9.64 21.37
N GLU A 261 8.78 -9.36 22.20
CA GLU A 261 9.83 -8.38 21.89
C GLU A 261 10.69 -8.88 20.74
N SER A 262 11.09 -10.16 20.77
CA SER A 262 11.84 -10.79 19.69
C SER A 262 11.07 -10.72 18.37
N TYR A 263 9.77 -11.02 18.41
CA TYR A 263 8.91 -10.99 17.24
C TYR A 263 8.80 -9.58 16.66
N LEU A 264 8.51 -8.58 17.50
CA LEU A 264 8.36 -7.19 17.05
C LEU A 264 9.66 -6.62 16.48
N ARG A 265 10.81 -6.85 17.13
CA ARG A 265 12.12 -6.42 16.61
C ARG A 265 12.41 -7.06 15.26
N TYR A 266 12.23 -8.38 15.13
CA TYR A 266 12.42 -9.09 13.86
C TYR A 266 11.51 -8.58 12.74
N GLN A 267 10.21 -8.35 13.01
CA GLN A 267 9.29 -7.82 12.00
C GLN A 267 9.63 -6.37 11.61
N GLY A 268 10.09 -5.56 12.57
CA GLY A 268 10.54 -4.20 12.32
C GLY A 268 11.79 -4.15 11.44
N GLU A 269 12.83 -4.90 11.80
CA GLU A 269 14.08 -5.01 11.05
C GLU A 269 13.85 -5.53 9.63
N LYS A 270 13.05 -6.61 9.48
CA LYS A 270 12.71 -7.16 8.17
C LYS A 270 12.03 -6.11 7.29
N PHE A 271 11.06 -5.37 7.82
CA PHE A 271 10.34 -4.33 7.07
C PHE A 271 11.23 -3.17 6.66
N ALA A 272 12.11 -2.71 7.56
CA ALA A 272 13.07 -1.66 7.26
C ALA A 272 14.09 -2.05 6.19
N GLY A 273 14.25 -3.36 5.92
CA GLY A 273 15.12 -3.86 4.86
C GLY A 273 14.55 -3.76 3.44
N PHE A 274 13.23 -3.59 3.27
CA PHE A 274 12.61 -3.54 1.93
C PHE A 274 11.64 -2.38 1.70
N PHE A 275 11.10 -1.76 2.75
CA PHE A 275 10.15 -0.66 2.63
C PHE A 275 10.85 0.69 2.73
N ASP A 276 10.34 1.70 2.04
CA ASP A 276 10.93 3.03 2.05
C ASP A 276 10.31 3.95 3.13
N ALA A 277 11.15 4.73 3.79
CA ALA A 277 10.73 5.61 4.86
C ALA A 277 9.93 6.82 4.35
N ASN A 278 10.34 7.47 3.26
CA ASN A 278 9.58 8.56 2.66
C ASN A 278 8.22 8.06 2.15
N THR A 279 8.16 6.88 1.53
CA THR A 279 6.89 6.23 1.18
C THR A 279 6.01 6.03 2.43
N TYR A 280 6.54 5.51 3.53
CA TYR A 280 5.78 5.35 4.77
C TYR A 280 5.19 6.68 5.27
N LEU A 281 5.98 7.76 5.26
CA LEU A 281 5.53 9.09 5.65
C LEU A 281 4.39 9.58 4.74
N LEU A 282 4.54 9.47 3.41
CA LEU A 282 3.53 9.89 2.44
C LEU A 282 2.25 9.08 2.57
N THR A 283 2.34 7.75 2.58
CA THR A 283 1.17 6.88 2.60
C THR A 283 0.39 7.01 3.92
N THR A 284 1.06 7.19 5.06
CA THR A 284 0.37 7.43 6.33
C THR A 284 -0.27 8.82 6.41
N LYS A 285 0.28 9.83 5.73
CA LYS A 285 -0.38 11.13 5.60
C LYS A 285 -1.60 11.08 4.68
N ALA A 286 -1.52 10.35 3.56
CA ALA A 286 -2.68 10.10 2.70
C ALA A 286 -3.81 9.42 3.48
N LEU A 287 -3.47 8.46 4.36
CA LEU A 287 -4.41 7.79 5.26
C LEU A 287 -5.04 8.76 6.27
N ASP A 288 -4.25 9.66 6.86
CA ASP A 288 -4.74 10.67 7.83
C ASP A 288 -5.62 11.74 7.18
N TYR A 289 -5.36 12.11 5.92
CA TYR A 289 -6.09 13.16 5.21
C TYR A 289 -7.43 12.71 4.63
N TYR A 290 -7.64 11.40 4.48
CA TYR A 290 -8.86 10.89 3.88
C TYR A 290 -10.08 11.13 4.79
N ASP A 291 -10.94 12.06 4.37
CA ASP A 291 -12.27 12.30 4.93
C ASP A 291 -13.17 12.80 3.79
N PRO A 292 -13.81 11.90 3.02
CA PRO A 292 -14.62 12.28 1.87
C PRO A 292 -15.90 13.03 2.29
N ALA A 293 -16.26 13.00 3.58
CA ALA A 293 -17.40 13.73 4.11
C ALA A 293 -17.04 15.18 4.51
N ALA A 294 -15.76 15.54 4.56
CA ALA A 294 -15.30 16.82 5.10
C ALA A 294 -15.90 18.02 4.35
N ALA A 295 -15.95 17.96 3.02
CA ALA A 295 -16.55 18.99 2.18
C ALA A 295 -18.07 19.10 2.35
N HIS A 296 -18.71 18.07 2.91
CA HIS A 296 -20.15 17.94 3.08
C HIS A 296 -20.58 18.02 4.55
N GLY A 297 -19.75 18.61 5.41
CA GLY A 297 -20.08 18.78 6.83
C GLY A 297 -20.21 17.47 7.61
N GLY A 298 -19.56 16.40 7.16
CA GLY A 298 -19.63 15.08 7.77
C GLY A 298 -20.75 14.17 7.24
N ASP A 299 -21.52 14.62 6.25
CA ASP A 299 -22.57 13.83 5.59
C ASP A 299 -22.01 13.08 4.36
N LEU A 300 -21.89 11.76 4.45
CA LEU A 300 -21.41 10.89 3.37
C LEU A 300 -22.44 10.62 2.26
N THR A 301 -23.68 11.09 2.43
CA THR A 301 -24.77 10.83 1.47
C THR A 301 -24.95 11.95 0.45
N ARG A 302 -24.13 13.01 0.52
CA ARG A 302 -24.23 14.23 -0.28
C ARG A 302 -23.06 14.42 -1.23
#